data_AF-A0A955SWY3-F1
#
_entry.id   AF-A0A955SWY3-F1
#
_cell.length_a   1.000
_cell.length_b   1.000
_cell.length_c   1.000
_cell.angle_alpha   90.00
_cell.angle_beta   90.00
_cell.angle_gamma   90.00
#
_symmetry.space_group_name_H-M   'P 1'
#
loop_
_entity.id
_entity.type
_entity.pdbx_description
1 polymer ?
#
loop_
_entity_poly.entity_id
_entity_poly.type
_entity_poly.pdbx_seq_one_letter_code
_entity_poly.pdbx_strand_id
1 'polypeptide(L)'
;MNDRHSTVDEVNSTPGVQPETPSRAALWMSFWGFGVLALVLDQATKWIALATLDPYAPPSVIPGLFELRLVHNDGAAFSMFQGGRWLFIAVSIGAALFLPFYLRSLLNEGESHSFYPLGLGLIWGGAMGNAVDRVF
;
A
#
# COMPACT_ATOMS: atom_id res chain seq x y z
N MET A 1 -17.27 -5.72 62.39
CA MET A 1 -17.30 -4.62 61.40
C MET A 1 -16.28 -4.93 60.31
N ASN A 2 -16.75 -5.48 59.20
CA ASN A 2 -15.96 -6.08 58.11
C ASN A 2 -16.14 -5.25 56.83
N ASP A 3 -15.83 -3.95 56.89
CA ASP A 3 -16.28 -2.99 55.87
C ASP A 3 -15.11 -2.41 55.06
N ARG A 4 -13.96 -3.12 55.00
CA ARG A 4 -12.78 -2.70 54.21
C ARG A 4 -12.45 -3.64 53.04
N HIS A 5 -13.29 -4.64 52.77
CA HIS A 5 -13.11 -5.56 51.63
C HIS A 5 -13.97 -5.18 50.42
N SER A 6 -15.06 -4.44 50.61
CA SER A 6 -15.97 -4.06 49.51
C SER A 6 -15.45 -2.92 48.63
N THR A 7 -14.51 -2.11 49.10
CA THR A 7 -14.02 -0.93 48.36
C THR A 7 -12.91 -1.25 47.35
N VAL A 8 -12.31 -2.45 47.41
CA VAL A 8 -11.21 -2.84 46.50
C VAL A 8 -11.76 -3.50 45.23
N ASP A 9 -12.88 -4.22 45.32
CA ASP A 9 -13.52 -4.89 44.17
C ASP A 9 -14.19 -3.90 43.21
N GLU A 10 -14.54 -2.70 43.67
CA GLU A 10 -15.19 -1.66 42.85
C GLU A 10 -14.17 -0.89 41.97
N VAL A 11 -12.93 -0.73 42.44
CA VAL A 11 -11.87 0.01 41.70
C VAL A 11 -11.40 -0.74 40.46
N ASN A 12 -11.61 -2.06 40.39
CA ASN A 12 -11.21 -2.88 39.25
C ASN A 12 -12.32 -3.09 38.20
N SER A 13 -13.44 -2.35 38.32
CA SER A 13 -14.60 -2.46 37.43
C SER A 13 -14.58 -1.49 36.25
N THR A 14 -13.48 -0.75 36.02
CA THR A 14 -13.30 -0.01 34.76
C THR A 14 -13.43 -1.01 33.62
N PRO A 15 -14.46 -0.94 32.77
CA PRO A 15 -14.58 -1.82 31.62
C PRO A 15 -13.32 -1.58 30.80
N GLY A 16 -12.45 -2.58 30.73
CA GLY A 16 -11.30 -2.51 29.83
C GLY A 16 -11.85 -2.18 28.46
N VAL A 17 -11.51 -1.01 27.94
CA VAL A 17 -11.82 -0.62 26.56
C VAL A 17 -11.09 -1.63 25.69
N GLN A 18 -11.76 -2.73 25.36
CA GLN A 18 -11.23 -3.71 24.45
C GLN A 18 -11.10 -2.99 23.11
N PRO A 19 -9.92 -2.97 22.48
CA PRO A 19 -9.75 -2.27 21.22
C PRO A 19 -10.76 -2.84 20.22
N GLU A 20 -11.64 -1.96 19.73
CA GLU A 20 -12.66 -2.29 18.74
C GLU A 20 -11.94 -2.84 17.50
N THR A 21 -12.03 -4.15 17.23
CA THR A 21 -11.44 -4.69 16.01
C THR A 21 -12.21 -4.14 14.81
N PRO A 22 -11.53 -3.63 13.76
CA PRO A 22 -12.21 -3.05 12.61
C PRO A 22 -13.10 -4.08 11.94
N SER A 23 -14.29 -3.66 11.48
CA SER A 23 -15.15 -4.55 10.70
C SER A 23 -14.43 -5.04 9.44
N ARG A 24 -14.74 -6.27 9.01
CA ARG A 24 -14.20 -6.83 7.76
C ARG A 24 -14.45 -5.90 6.57
N ALA A 25 -15.62 -5.25 6.51
CA ALA A 25 -15.92 -4.26 5.48
C ALA A 25 -14.94 -3.09 5.52
N ALA A 26 -14.62 -2.54 6.69
CA ALA A 26 -13.65 -1.46 6.84
C ALA A 26 -12.25 -1.85 6.38
N LEU A 27 -11.82 -3.09 6.65
CA LEU A 27 -10.52 -3.60 6.20
C LEU A 27 -10.46 -3.71 4.67
N TRP A 28 -11.50 -4.23 4.03
CA TRP A 28 -11.58 -4.27 2.55
C TRP A 28 -11.71 -2.89 1.92
N MET A 29 -12.45 -1.97 2.53
CA MET A 29 -12.53 -0.57 2.09
C MET A 29 -11.17 0.12 2.19
N SER A 30 -10.40 -0.16 3.25
CA SER A 30 -9.03 0.33 3.38
C SER A 30 -8.15 -0.21 2.24
N PHE A 31 -8.15 -1.53 2.01
CA PHE A 31 -7.37 -2.14 0.92
C PHE A 31 -7.67 -1.53 -0.45
N TRP A 32 -8.95 -1.50 -0.84
CA TRP A 32 -9.34 -0.98 -2.15
C TRP A 32 -9.19 0.53 -2.24
N GLY A 33 -9.54 1.26 -1.18
CA GLY A 33 -9.44 2.71 -1.13
C GLY A 33 -8.00 3.18 -1.30
N PHE A 34 -7.07 2.66 -0.50
CA PHE A 34 -5.65 3.01 -0.61
C PHE A 34 -5.01 2.46 -1.89
N GLY A 35 -5.43 1.29 -2.38
CA GLY A 35 -4.91 0.73 -3.62
C GLY A 35 -5.31 1.53 -4.86
N VAL A 36 -6.59 1.92 -4.97
CA VAL A 36 -7.06 2.79 -6.05
C VAL A 36 -6.45 4.18 -5.95
N LEU A 37 -6.36 4.74 -4.74
CA LEU A 37 -5.70 6.02 -4.52
C LEU A 37 -4.24 5.99 -4.98
N ALA A 38 -3.49 4.96 -4.59
CA ALA A 38 -2.10 4.79 -5.01
C ALA A 38 -1.96 4.66 -6.53
N LEU A 39 -2.83 3.88 -7.18
CA LEU A 39 -2.85 3.75 -8.64
C LEU A 39 -3.12 5.09 -9.33
N VAL A 40 -4.11 5.84 -8.87
CA VAL A 40 -4.45 7.15 -9.43
C VAL A 40 -3.29 8.13 -9.25
N LEU A 41 -2.69 8.19 -8.07
CA LEU A 41 -1.55 9.05 -7.79
C LEU A 41 -0.32 8.67 -8.62
N ASP A 42 -0.04 7.38 -8.76
CA ASP A 42 1.06 6.87 -9.60
C ASP A 42 0.91 7.33 -11.05
N GLN A 43 -0.26 7.10 -11.64
CA GLN A 43 -0.53 7.46 -13.04
C GLN A 43 -0.59 8.97 -13.26
N ALA A 44 -1.21 9.72 -12.33
CA ALA A 44 -1.21 11.18 -12.39
C ALA A 44 0.20 11.75 -12.30
N THR A 45 1.04 11.22 -11.41
CA THR A 45 2.43 11.66 -11.25
C THR A 45 3.26 11.39 -12.51
N LYS A 46 3.10 10.21 -13.12
CA LYS A 46 3.76 9.85 -14.38
C LYS A 46 3.32 10.74 -15.53
N TRP A 47 2.02 11.00 -15.63
CA TRP A 47 1.48 11.88 -16.66
C TRP A 47 2.01 13.31 -16.52
N ILE A 48 2.05 13.85 -15.28
CA ILE A 48 2.65 15.15 -15.00
C ILE A 48 4.14 15.15 -15.35
N ALA A 49 4.88 14.10 -14.98
CA ALA A 49 6.29 13.98 -15.29
C ALA A 49 6.56 14.01 -16.80
N LEU A 50 5.77 13.26 -17.58
CA LEU A 50 5.85 13.25 -19.05
C LEU A 50 5.52 14.63 -19.66
N ALA A 51 4.61 15.38 -19.05
CA ALA A 51 4.19 16.68 -19.55
C ALA A 51 5.14 17.84 -19.15
N THR A 52 5.95 17.68 -18.10
CA THR A 52 6.67 18.81 -17.47
C THR A 52 8.17 18.64 -17.35
N LEU A 53 8.70 17.41 -17.33
CA LEU A 53 10.13 17.18 -17.14
C LEU A 53 10.87 17.14 -18.47
N ASP A 54 11.93 17.94 -18.57
CA ASP A 54 12.92 17.83 -19.65
C ASP A 54 13.87 16.65 -19.34
N PRO A 55 13.96 15.63 -20.20
CA PRO A 55 14.87 14.49 -20.01
C PRO A 55 16.35 14.90 -19.93
N TYR A 56 16.73 16.03 -20.53
CA TYR A 56 18.12 16.49 -20.64
C TYR A 56 18.46 17.59 -19.62
N ALA A 57 17.45 18.23 -19.02
CA ALA A 57 17.62 19.27 -18.02
C ALA A 57 16.74 18.99 -16.78
N PRO A 58 17.11 17.99 -15.95
CA PRO A 58 16.31 17.57 -14.82
C PRO A 58 16.21 18.68 -13.76
N PRO A 59 15.00 19.08 -13.35
CA PRO A 59 14.83 20.09 -12.32
C PRO A 59 15.26 19.55 -10.94
N SER A 60 16.04 20.36 -10.22
CA SER A 60 16.38 20.09 -8.83
C SER A 60 15.32 20.67 -7.91
N VAL A 61 14.72 19.82 -7.09
CA VAL A 61 13.72 20.21 -6.07
C VAL A 61 14.43 20.64 -4.79
N ILE A 62 15.48 19.90 -4.39
CA ILE A 62 16.38 20.28 -3.31
C ILE A 62 17.81 20.25 -3.87
N PRO A 63 18.44 21.43 -4.08
CA PRO A 63 19.77 21.52 -4.67
C PRO A 63 20.79 20.62 -3.98
N GLY A 64 21.42 19.73 -4.75
CA GLY A 64 22.44 18.79 -4.26
C GLY A 64 21.93 17.54 -3.55
N LEU A 65 20.61 17.36 -3.40
CA LEU A 65 20.01 16.20 -2.72
C LEU A 65 18.91 15.50 -3.53
N PHE A 66 17.99 16.26 -4.16
CA PHE A 66 16.80 15.68 -4.79
C PHE A 66 16.53 16.32 -6.16
N GLU A 67 16.55 15.47 -7.19
CA GLU A 67 16.32 15.83 -8.59
C GLU A 67 15.25 14.93 -9.19
N LEU A 68 14.39 15.50 -10.04
CA LEU A 68 13.39 14.73 -10.78
C LEU A 68 13.96 14.38 -12.16
N ARG A 69 14.10 13.08 -12.43
CA ARG A 69 14.60 12.56 -13.71
C ARG A 69 13.52 11.71 -14.37
N LEU A 70 13.21 12.04 -15.61
CA LEU A 70 12.32 11.24 -16.44
C LEU A 70 13.12 10.09 -17.07
N VAL A 71 12.91 8.88 -16.57
CA VAL A 71 13.59 7.66 -17.06
C VAL A 71 12.54 6.61 -17.40
N HIS A 72 12.66 6.04 -18.60
CA HIS A 72 11.85 4.91 -19.04
C HIS A 72 12.57 3.62 -18.64
N ASN A 73 11.94 2.80 -17.81
CA ASN A 73 12.54 1.57 -17.29
C ASN A 73 12.01 0.32 -18.01
N ASP A 74 12.81 -0.23 -18.92
CA ASP A 74 12.50 -1.47 -19.65
C ASP A 74 12.87 -2.76 -18.88
N GLY A 75 13.44 -2.63 -17.68
CA GLY A 75 13.91 -3.72 -16.84
C GLY A 75 13.34 -3.71 -15.41
N ALA A 76 13.92 -4.54 -14.53
CA ALA A 76 13.68 -4.50 -13.09
C ALA A 76 14.51 -3.37 -12.43
N ALA A 77 14.62 -3.41 -11.10
CA ALA A 77 15.63 -2.64 -10.38
C ALA A 77 17.04 -2.89 -10.96
N PHE A 78 17.85 -1.84 -11.04
CA PHE A 78 19.25 -1.88 -11.55
C PHE A 78 19.40 -2.39 -13.00
N SER A 79 18.39 -2.23 -13.86
CA SER A 79 18.43 -2.74 -15.24
C SER A 79 18.60 -4.26 -15.34
N MET A 80 18.27 -5.02 -14.30
CA MET A 80 18.25 -6.48 -14.40
C MET A 80 17.11 -6.94 -15.33
N PHE A 81 17.36 -7.96 -16.14
CA PHE A 81 16.41 -8.54 -17.09
C PHE A 81 15.81 -7.53 -18.09
N GLN A 82 16.64 -6.65 -18.66
CA GLN A 82 16.24 -5.81 -19.79
C GLN A 82 15.61 -6.66 -20.92
N GLY A 83 14.50 -6.17 -21.49
CA GLY A 83 13.70 -6.93 -22.47
C GLY A 83 12.70 -7.91 -21.85
N GLY A 84 12.70 -8.07 -20.52
CA GLY A 84 11.76 -8.92 -19.77
C GLY A 84 10.34 -8.36 -19.62
N ARG A 85 9.85 -7.52 -20.54
CA ARG A 85 8.55 -6.82 -20.42
C ARG A 85 7.42 -7.75 -20.00
N TRP A 86 7.30 -8.89 -20.69
CA TRP A 86 6.25 -9.88 -20.44
C TRP A 86 6.39 -10.58 -19.08
N LEU A 87 7.62 -10.81 -18.61
CA LEU A 87 7.87 -11.35 -17.26
C LEU A 87 7.35 -10.38 -16.21
N PHE A 88 7.66 -9.09 -16.34
CA PHE A 88 7.21 -8.08 -15.37
C PHE A 88 5.70 -7.85 -15.40
N ILE A 89 5.08 -7.88 -16.58
CA ILE A 89 3.61 -7.87 -16.69
C ILE A 89 3.03 -9.07 -15.92
N ALA A 90 3.55 -10.28 -16.15
CA ALA A 90 3.07 -11.48 -15.48
C ALA A 90 3.22 -11.40 -13.95
N VAL A 91 4.37 -10.90 -13.46
CA VAL A 91 4.61 -10.69 -12.03
C VAL A 91 3.65 -9.66 -11.45
N SER A 92 3.48 -8.50 -12.09
CA SER A 92 2.57 -7.46 -11.60
C SER A 92 1.11 -7.92 -11.57
N ILE A 93 0.64 -8.57 -12.63
CA ILE A 93 -0.72 -9.13 -12.68
C ILE A 93 -0.87 -10.24 -11.63
N GLY A 94 0.12 -11.13 -11.52
CA GLY A 94 0.14 -12.19 -10.52
C GLY A 94 0.04 -11.64 -9.10
N ALA A 95 0.82 -10.61 -8.77
CA ALA A 95 0.75 -9.92 -7.49
C ALA A 95 -0.62 -9.25 -7.26
N ALA A 96 -1.16 -8.57 -8.27
CA ALA A 96 -2.46 -7.90 -8.18
C ALA A 96 -3.62 -8.89 -7.92
N LEU A 97 -3.54 -10.11 -8.45
CA LEU A 97 -4.52 -11.18 -8.20
C LEU A 97 -4.28 -11.89 -6.87
N PHE A 98 -3.01 -12.05 -6.47
CA PHE A 98 -2.64 -12.73 -5.23
C PHE A 98 -2.98 -11.92 -3.98
N LEU A 99 -2.75 -10.60 -3.98
CA LEU A 99 -2.87 -9.76 -2.78
C LEU A 99 -4.29 -9.77 -2.15
N PRO A 100 -5.40 -9.68 -2.90
CA PRO A 100 -6.74 -9.85 -2.32
C PRO A 100 -6.96 -11.24 -1.70
N PHE A 101 -6.43 -12.30 -2.32
CA PHE A 101 -6.50 -13.64 -1.76
C PHE A 101 -5.69 -13.76 -0.47
N TYR A 102 -4.49 -13.18 -0.45
CA TYR A 102 -3.64 -13.16 0.73
C TYR A 102 -4.29 -12.39 1.88
N LEU A 103 -4.85 -11.20 1.62
CA LEU A 103 -5.62 -10.45 2.61
C LEU A 103 -6.77 -11.29 3.16
N ARG A 104 -7.51 -12.00 2.29
CA ARG A 104 -8.58 -12.90 2.75
C ARG A 104 -8.07 -14.00 3.68
N SER A 105 -6.89 -14.58 3.43
CA SER A 105 -6.28 -15.58 4.33
C SER A 105 -6.00 -15.00 5.71
N LEU A 106 -5.33 -13.84 5.76
CA LEU A 106 -5.02 -13.15 7.02
C LEU A 106 -6.29 -12.88 7.85
N LEU A 107 -7.34 -12.37 7.20
CA LEU A 107 -8.61 -12.09 7.88
C LEU A 107 -9.34 -13.34 8.38
N ASN A 108 -9.05 -14.52 7.83
CA ASN A 108 -9.60 -15.79 8.31
C ASN A 108 -8.80 -16.36 9.48
N GLU A 109 -7.51 -16.07 9.56
CA GLU A 109 -6.62 -16.45 10.67
C GLU A 109 -6.83 -15.58 11.92
N GLY A 110 -7.68 -14.55 11.82
CA GLY A 110 -8.01 -13.64 12.93
C GLY A 110 -7.13 -12.38 12.97
N GLU A 111 -6.16 -12.27 12.06
CA GLU A 111 -5.28 -11.11 11.90
C GLU A 111 -6.10 -9.90 11.41
N SER A 112 -6.53 -9.04 12.33
CA SER A 112 -7.41 -7.89 12.06
C SER A 112 -6.72 -6.53 12.23
N HIS A 113 -5.39 -6.49 12.15
CA HIS A 113 -4.64 -5.24 12.27
C HIS A 113 -4.93 -4.29 11.10
N SER A 114 -5.42 -3.09 11.40
CA SER A 114 -5.83 -2.07 10.40
C SER A 114 -4.74 -1.67 9.40
N PHE A 115 -3.47 -1.87 9.74
CA PHE A 115 -2.34 -1.50 8.90
C PHE A 115 -2.07 -2.49 7.77
N TYR A 116 -2.45 -3.76 7.90
CA TYR A 116 -2.21 -4.74 6.82
C TYR A 116 -2.99 -4.44 5.54
N PRO A 117 -4.31 -4.20 5.57
CA PRO A 117 -5.04 -3.90 4.35
C PRO A 117 -4.55 -2.61 3.69
N LEU A 118 -4.14 -1.61 4.49
CA LEU A 118 -3.54 -0.37 3.98
C LEU A 118 -2.26 -0.66 3.20
N GLY A 119 -1.29 -1.37 3.83
CA GLY A 119 -0.02 -1.70 3.19
C GLY A 119 -0.19 -2.58 1.95
N LEU A 120 -1.04 -3.62 2.04
CA LEU A 120 -1.35 -4.49 0.89
C LEU A 120 -2.05 -3.73 -0.23
N GLY A 121 -2.91 -2.76 0.10
CA GLY A 121 -3.54 -1.86 -0.87
C GLY A 121 -2.51 -1.02 -1.61
N LEU A 122 -1.57 -0.39 -0.90
CA LEU A 122 -0.48 0.38 -1.53
C LEU A 122 0.38 -0.47 -2.47
N ILE A 123 0.73 -1.70 -2.06
CA ILE A 123 1.47 -2.65 -2.91
C ILE A 123 0.64 -3.01 -4.15
N TRP A 124 -0.65 -3.28 -3.97
CA TRP A 124 -1.55 -3.59 -5.07
C TRP A 124 -1.65 -2.44 -6.08
N GLY A 125 -1.80 -1.20 -5.60
CA GLY A 125 -1.85 -0.01 -6.46
C GLY A 125 -0.57 0.19 -7.25
N GLY A 126 0.59 0.03 -6.61
CA GLY A 126 1.89 0.10 -7.28
C GLY A 126 2.12 -1.04 -8.28
N ALA A 127 1.67 -2.26 -7.99
CA ALA A 127 1.73 -3.38 -8.93
C ALA A 127 0.85 -3.13 -10.16
N MET A 128 -0.37 -2.62 -9.95
CA MET A 128 -1.30 -2.30 -11.03
C MET A 128 -0.79 -1.15 -11.90
N GLY A 129 -0.28 -0.06 -11.31
CA GLY A 129 0.28 1.07 -12.08
C GLY A 129 1.47 0.62 -12.94
N ASN A 130 2.32 -0.23 -12.38
CA ASN A 130 3.40 -0.88 -13.13
C ASN A 130 2.93 -1.82 -14.25
N ALA A 131 1.79 -2.50 -14.09
CA ALA A 131 1.22 -3.33 -15.13
C ALA A 131 0.68 -2.48 -16.28
N VAL A 132 -0.06 -1.40 -15.96
CA VAL A 132 -0.64 -0.46 -16.94
C VAL A 132 0.45 0.09 -17.85
N ASP A 133 1.51 0.67 -17.28
CA ASP A 133 2.63 1.26 -18.04
C ASP A 133 3.36 0.26 -18.96
N ARG A 134 3.33 -1.03 -18.62
CA ARG A 134 4.02 -2.05 -19.42
C ARG A 134 3.15 -2.60 -20.53
N VAL A 135 1.83 -2.51 -20.38
CA VAL A 135 0.85 -2.98 -21.37
C VAL A 135 0.68 -1.96 -22.48
N PHE A 136 0.59 -0.68 -22.13
CA PHE A 136 0.35 0.45 -23.04
C PHE A 136 1.64 1.22 -23.34
#